data_AF-A0A0F9ULE0-F1
#
_entry.id   AF-A0A0F9ULE0-F1
#
_cell.length_a   1.000
_cell.length_b   1.000
_cell.length_c   1.000
_cell.angle_alpha   90.00
_cell.angle_beta   90.00
_cell.angle_gamma   90.00
#
_symmetry.space_group_name_H-M   'P 1'
#
loop_
_entity.id
_entity.type
_entity.pdbx_description
1 polymer ?
#
loop_
_entity_poly.entity_id
_entity_poly.type
_entity_poly.pdbx_seq_one_letter_code
_entity_poly.pdbx_strand_id
1 'polypeptide(L)'
;MLFVSCTIIVISILTFYIWHQMESIRIGYEIGTLEEKVLTLGRQVDELQTEKSYLLSLDRVEKIAKEELNLVEPKKEQLVYDEFIP
;
A
#
# COMPACT_ATOMS: atom_id res chain seq x y z
N MET A 1 -7.42 -55.15 -26.29
CA MET A 1 -6.42 -54.56 -25.37
C MET A 1 -5.93 -53.19 -25.82
N LEU A 2 -5.52 -53.02 -27.09
CA LEU A 2 -5.03 -51.73 -27.63
C LEU A 2 -6.06 -50.58 -27.51
N PHE A 3 -7.33 -50.84 -27.81
CA PHE A 3 -8.41 -49.86 -27.69
C PHE A 3 -8.63 -49.40 -26.23
N VAL A 4 -8.60 -50.35 -25.30
CA VAL A 4 -8.74 -50.08 -23.85
C VAL A 4 -7.56 -49.27 -23.33
N SER A 5 -6.33 -49.60 -23.75
CA SER A 5 -5.13 -48.83 -23.40
C SER A 5 -5.21 -47.40 -23.94
N CYS A 6 -5.66 -47.23 -25.19
CA CYS A 6 -5.83 -45.91 -25.79
C CYS A 6 -6.88 -45.07 -25.04
N THR A 7 -8.01 -45.68 -24.65
CA THR A 7 -9.04 -44.98 -23.85
C THR A 7 -8.52 -44.57 -22.47
N ILE A 8 -7.71 -45.41 -21.81
CA ILE A 8 -7.12 -45.06 -20.51
C ILE A 8 -6.14 -43.89 -20.65
N ILE A 9 -5.32 -43.88 -21.69
CA ILE A 9 -4.37 -42.79 -21.96
C ILE A 9 -5.13 -41.47 -22.17
N VAL A 10 -6.20 -41.49 -22.97
CA VAL A 10 -7.02 -40.29 -23.21
C VAL A 10 -7.65 -39.78 -21.91
N ILE A 11 -8.20 -40.66 -21.09
CA ILE A 11 -8.78 -40.28 -19.79
C ILE A 11 -7.72 -39.65 -18.88
N SER A 12 -6.54 -40.28 -18.76
CA SER A 12 -5.45 -39.76 -17.93
C SER A 12 -4.98 -38.37 -18.39
N ILE A 13 -4.86 -38.15 -19.70
CA ILE A 13 -4.48 -36.84 -20.25
C ILE A 13 -5.54 -35.80 -19.93
N LEU A 14 -6.83 -36.12 -20.09
CA LEU A 14 -7.93 -35.20 -19.78
C LEU A 14 -7.98 -34.87 -18.29
N THR A 15 -7.86 -35.86 -17.41
CA THR A 15 -7.82 -35.64 -15.97
C THR A 15 -6.65 -34.76 -15.58
N PHE A 16 -5.46 -35.01 -16.12
CA PHE A 16 -4.26 -34.21 -15.85
C PHE A 16 -4.42 -32.78 -16.37
N TYR A 17 -5.01 -32.60 -17.56
CA TYR A 17 -5.27 -31.28 -18.14
C TYR A 17 -6.22 -30.45 -17.27
N ILE A 18 -7.34 -31.05 -16.84
CA ILE A 18 -8.31 -30.36 -15.97
C ILE A 18 -7.67 -29.98 -14.64
N TRP A 19 -6.87 -30.87 -14.05
CA TRP A 19 -6.15 -30.58 -12.81
C TRP A 19 -5.19 -29.39 -12.97
N HIS A 20 -4.40 -29.39 -14.05
CA HIS A 20 -3.47 -28.30 -14.34
C HIS A 20 -4.18 -26.96 -14.57
N GLN A 21 -5.32 -26.99 -15.26
CA GLN A 21 -6.14 -25.79 -15.45
C GLN A 21 -6.68 -25.26 -14.13
N MET A 22 -7.25 -26.14 -13.28
CA MET A 22 -7.76 -25.75 -11.97
C MET A 22 -6.69 -25.10 -11.09
N GLU A 23 -5.48 -25.65 -11.09
CA GLU A 23 -4.37 -25.08 -10.32
C GLU A 23 -3.92 -23.73 -10.86
N SER A 24 -3.90 -23.56 -12.18
CA SER A 24 -3.59 -22.28 -12.82
C SER A 24 -4.63 -21.21 -12.47
N ILE A 25 -5.91 -21.56 -12.46
CA ILE A 25 -6.99 -20.66 -12.05
C ILE A 25 -6.84 -20.27 -10.57
N ARG A 26 -6.57 -21.24 -9.68
CA ARG A 26 -6.38 -21.00 -8.25
C ARG A 26 -5.27 -19.98 -8.00
N ILE A 27 -4.13 -20.15 -8.65
CA ILE A 27 -2.98 -19.24 -8.57
C ILE A 27 -3.35 -17.86 -9.13
N GLY A 28 -4.05 -17.81 -10.26
CA GLY A 28 -4.51 -16.55 -10.85
C GLY A 28 -5.42 -15.75 -9.92
N TYR A 29 -6.34 -16.42 -9.22
CA TYR A 29 -7.18 -15.78 -8.19
C TYR A 29 -6.34 -15.26 -7.02
N GLU A 30 -5.40 -16.07 -6.52
CA GLU A 30 -4.54 -15.66 -5.41
C GLU A 30 -3.74 -14.40 -5.79
N ILE A 31 -3.14 -14.38 -6.99
CA ILE A 31 -2.46 -13.20 -7.53
C ILE A 31 -3.39 -11.99 -7.57
N GLY A 32 -4.59 -12.13 -8.13
CA GLY A 32 -5.55 -11.02 -8.20
C GLY A 32 -5.92 -10.46 -6.82
N THR A 33 -6.13 -11.33 -5.83
CA THR A 33 -6.40 -10.87 -4.45
C THR A 33 -5.21 -10.17 -3.80
N LEU A 34 -3.97 -10.60 -4.11
CA LEU A 34 -2.77 -9.94 -3.62
C LEU A 34 -2.57 -8.59 -4.29
N GLU A 35 -2.80 -8.49 -5.60
CA GLU A 35 -2.74 -7.22 -6.34
C GLU A 35 -3.75 -6.20 -5.80
N GLU A 36 -4.98 -6.62 -5.51
CA GLU A 36 -5.99 -5.75 -4.90
C GLU A 36 -5.56 -5.25 -3.51
N LYS A 37 -4.96 -6.13 -2.70
CA LYS A 37 -4.41 -5.73 -1.39
C LYS A 37 -3.30 -4.71 -1.53
N VAL A 38 -2.37 -4.91 -2.46
CA VAL A 38 -1.26 -3.97 -2.72
C VAL A 38 -1.80 -2.61 -3.14
N LEU A 39 -2.78 -2.57 -4.05
CA LEU A 39 -3.41 -1.32 -4.47
C LEU A 39 -4.11 -0.60 -3.32
N THR A 40 -4.83 -1.36 -2.48
CA THR A 40 -5.55 -0.81 -1.32
C THR A 40 -4.59 -0.24 -0.28
N LEU A 41 -3.52 -0.97 0.04
CA LEU A 41 -2.47 -0.53 0.95
C LEU A 41 -1.76 0.72 0.42
N GLY A 42 -1.46 0.77 -0.89
CA GLY A 42 -0.86 1.94 -1.52
C GLY A 42 -1.71 3.20 -1.33
N ARG A 43 -3.02 3.11 -1.58
CA ARG A 43 -3.94 4.23 -1.35
C ARG A 43 -3.97 4.68 0.11
N GLN A 44 -4.01 3.75 1.05
CA GLN A 44 -3.98 4.09 2.49
C GLN A 44 -2.69 4.82 2.87
N VAL A 45 -1.54 4.41 2.30
CA VAL A 45 -0.27 5.10 2.53
C VAL A 45 -0.33 6.53 2.00
N ASP A 46 -0.85 6.74 0.78
CA ASP A 46 -0.95 8.08 0.18
C ASP A 46 -1.90 9.00 0.97
N GLU A 47 -3.02 8.46 1.45
CA GLU A 47 -3.96 9.17 2.33
C GLU A 47 -3.28 9.59 3.64
N LEU A 48 -2.60 8.67 4.31
CA LEU A 48 -1.89 8.94 5.56
C LEU A 48 -0.73 9.93 5.37
N GLN A 49 -0.02 9.89 4.24
CA GLN A 49 1.01 10.87 3.94
C GLN A 49 0.42 12.27 3.75
N THR A 50 -0.73 12.37 3.11
CA THR A 50 -1.46 13.63 2.93
C THR A 50 -1.92 14.19 4.27
N GLU A 51 -2.53 13.35 5.11
CA GLU A 51 -2.96 13.73 6.46
C GLU A 51 -1.78 14.17 7.32
N LYS A 52 -0.68 13.41 7.32
CA LYS A 52 0.55 13.78 8.01
C LYS A 52 1.06 15.15 7.56
N SER A 53 1.11 15.39 6.25
CA SER A 53 1.58 16.65 5.68
C SER A 53 0.70 17.82 6.10
N TYR A 54 -0.62 17.63 6.14
CA TYR A 54 -1.55 18.61 6.65
C TYR A 54 -1.38 18.87 8.16
N LEU A 55 -1.26 17.81 8.97
CA LEU A 55 -1.10 17.90 10.42
C LEU A 55 0.20 18.61 10.83
N LEU A 56 1.26 18.39 10.06
CA LEU A 56 2.58 19.01 10.25
C LEU A 56 2.77 20.31 9.47
N SER A 57 1.76 20.76 8.73
CA SER A 57 1.86 22.00 7.96
C SER A 57 2.10 23.17 8.92
N LEU A 58 3.06 24.03 8.56
CA LEU A 58 3.39 25.22 9.35
C LEU A 58 2.17 26.09 9.59
N ASP A 59 1.28 26.21 8.59
CA ASP A 59 0.02 26.94 8.70
C ASP A 59 -0.86 26.43 9.85
N ARG A 60 -1.06 25.11 9.93
CA ARG A 60 -1.83 24.50 11.03
C ARG A 60 -1.13 24.68 12.38
N VAL A 61 0.19 24.51 12.42
CA VAL A 61 0.98 24.69 13.65
C VAL A 61 0.90 26.13 14.14
N GLU A 62 1.03 27.11 13.23
CA GLU A 62 0.94 28.54 13.53
C GLU A 62 -0.47 28.94 13.97
N LYS A 63 -1.49 28.38 13.33
CA LYS A 63 -2.88 28.56 13.74
C LYS A 63 -3.11 28.08 15.18
N ILE A 64 -2.67 26.87 15.52
CA ILE A 64 -2.78 26.34 16.89
C ILE A 64 -1.98 27.20 17.87
N ALA A 65 -0.76 27.58 17.50
CA ALA A 65 0.10 28.43 18.33
C ALA A 65 -0.56 29.78 18.66
N LYS A 66 -1.14 30.45 17.66
CA LYS A 66 -1.76 31.77 17.83
C LYS A 66 -3.16 31.70 18.46
N GLU A 67 -4.02 30.81 17.98
CA GLU A 67 -5.44 30.77 18.35
C GLU A 67 -5.70 29.97 19.63
N GLU A 68 -5.07 28.79 19.80
CA GLU A 68 -5.35 27.91 20.94
C GLU A 68 -4.38 28.17 22.10
N LEU A 69 -3.10 28.36 21.80
CA LEU A 69 -2.05 28.53 22.81
C LEU A 69 -1.75 30.00 23.13
N ASN A 70 -2.34 30.96 22.40
CA ASN A 70 -2.13 32.39 22.58
C ASN A 70 -0.65 32.79 22.57
N LEU A 71 0.17 32.08 21.81
CA LEU A 71 1.58 32.40 21.63
C LEU A 71 1.72 33.69 20.82
N VAL A 72 2.63 34.55 21.26
CA VAL A 72 2.95 35.82 20.60
C VAL A 72 4.30 35.72 19.91
N GLU A 73 4.46 36.44 18.81
CA GLU A 73 5.75 36.49 18.13
C GLU A 73 6.83 37.07 19.06
N PRO A 74 8.00 36.43 19.11
CA PRO A 74 9.10 36.89 19.96
C PRO A 74 9.57 38.26 19.51
N LYS A 75 9.89 39.14 20.47
CA LYS A 75 10.48 40.45 20.15
C LYS A 75 11.89 40.27 19.60
N LYS A 76 12.35 41.24 18.81
CA LYS A 76 13.72 41.24 18.23
C LYS A 76 14.81 41.06 19.30
N GLU A 77 14.58 41.57 20.51
CA GLU A 77 15.50 41.44 21.65
C GLU A 77 15.61 40.02 22.23
N GLN A 78 14.69 39.12 21.90
CA GLN A 78 14.60 37.76 22.43
C GLN A 78 15.10 36.70 21.43
N LEU A 79 15.55 37.11 20.24
CA LEU A 79 16.07 36.22 19.21
C LEU A 79 17.55 35.92 19.46
N VAL A 80 17.88 34.63 19.62
CA VAL A 80 19.27 34.15 19.67
C VAL A 80 19.56 33.47 18.33
N TYR A 81 20.52 34.01 17.58
CA TYR A 81 21.01 33.39 16.37
C TYR A 81 22.11 32.40 16.75
N ASP A 82 21.86 31.11 16.55
CA ASP A 82 22.89 30.09 16.68
C ASP A 82 23.67 30.04 15.35
N GLU A 83 24.98 30.28 15.39
CA GLU A 83 25.85 30.12 14.22
C GLU A 83 26.01 28.62 13.96
N PHE A 84 25.05 28.04 13.23
CA PHE A 84 25.18 26.68 12.72
C PHE A 84 26.31 26.67 11.68
N ILE A 85 27.52 26.35 12.14
CA ILE A 85 28.67 26.07 11.28
C ILE A 85 28.48 24.64 10.75
N PRO A 86 28.30 24.45 9.42
CA PRO A 86 28.02 23.15 8.81
C PRO A 86 29.21 22.18 8.87
#